data_AF-A0A1I2MT39-F1
#
_entry.id   AF-A0A1I2MT39-F1
#
_cell.length_a   1.000
_cell.length_b   1.000
_cell.length_c   1.000
_cell.angle_alpha   90.00
_cell.angle_beta   90.00
_cell.angle_gamma   90.00
#
_symmetry.space_group_name_H-M   'P 1'
#
loop_
_entity.id
_entity.type
_entity.pdbx_description
1 polymer ?
#
loop_
_entity_poly.entity_id
_entity_poly.type
_entity_poly.pdbx_seq_one_letter_code
_entity_poly.pdbx_strand_id
1 'polypeptide(L)' 'MANAVYPVPAMWAEKALIDEARYEEMYARSLGDPEGFWRDEAR' A
#
# COMPACT_ATOMS: atom_id res chain seq x y z
N MET A 1 -20.74 -6.13 -19.17
CA MET A 1 -20.81 -6.58 -17.76
C MET A 1 -20.29 -5.45 -16.90
N ALA A 2 -21.01 -5.06 -15.84
CA ALA A 2 -20.51 -4.03 -14.93
C ALA A 2 -19.48 -4.69 -13.98
N ASN A 3 -18.27 -4.13 -13.89
CA ASN A 3 -17.27 -4.58 -12.93
C ASN A 3 -17.72 -4.16 -11.54
N ALA A 4 -18.06 -5.12 -10.69
CA ALA A 4 -18.39 -4.83 -9.30
C ALA A 4 -17.11 -4.45 -8.55
N VAL A 5 -17.15 -3.31 -7.87
CA VAL A 5 -16.08 -2.87 -6.96
C VAL A 5 -16.44 -3.36 -5.56
N TYR A 6 -15.54 -4.11 -4.94
CA TYR A 6 -15.69 -4.61 -3.58
C TYR A 6 -14.80 -3.78 -2.65
N PRO A 7 -15.38 -2.94 -1.77
CA PRO A 7 -14.60 -2.14 -0.85
C PRO A 7 -13.93 -3.02 0.20
N VAL A 8 -12.82 -2.53 0.76
CA VAL A 8 -12.17 -3.18 1.90
C VAL A 8 -13.11 -3.11 3.11
N PRO A 9 -13.41 -4.25 3.77
CA PRO A 9 -14.23 -4.24 4.97
C PRO A 9 -13.59 -3.42 6.11
N ALA A 10 -14.39 -2.69 6.89
CA ALA A 10 -13.90 -1.80 7.95
C ALA A 10 -13.00 -2.54 8.98
N MET A 11 -13.37 -3.76 9.36
CA MET A 11 -12.58 -4.59 10.28
C MET A 11 -11.16 -4.91 9.77
N TRP A 12 -10.94 -4.87 8.46
CA TRP A 12 -9.62 -5.03 7.85
C TRP A 12 -8.90 -3.70 7.75
N ALA A 13 -9.61 -2.63 7.34
CA ALA A 13 -9.05 -1.29 7.27
C ALA A 13 -8.47 -0.84 8.63
N GLU A 14 -9.12 -1.16 9.75
CA GLU A 14 -8.65 -0.82 11.10
C GLU A 14 -7.35 -1.51 11.52
N LYS A 15 -7.05 -2.68 10.94
CA LYS A 15 -5.91 -3.53 11.34
C LYS A 15 -4.82 -3.61 10.28
N ALA A 16 -5.06 -3.00 9.12
CA ALA A 16 -4.11 -3.01 8.02
C ALA A 16 -2.85 -2.25 8.42
N LEU A 17 -1.69 -2.79 8.05
CA LEU A 17 -0.41 -2.11 8.24
C LEU A 17 -0.26 -0.92 7.29
N ILE A 18 -0.98 -0.94 6.18
CA ILE A 18 -0.89 0.00 5.07
C ILE A 18 -2.31 0.28 4.59
N ASP A 19 -2.65 1.57 4.49
CA ASP A 19 -3.87 2.07 3.86
C ASP A 19 -3.59 2.51 2.40
N GLU A 20 -4.61 3.01 1.70
CA GLU A 20 -4.50 3.44 0.31
C GLU A 20 -3.41 4.51 0.11
N ALA A 21 -3.42 5.56 0.93
CA ALA A 21 -2.47 6.66 0.81
C ALA A 21 -1.03 6.20 1.07
N ARG A 22 -0.83 5.37 2.11
CA ARG A 22 0.49 4.82 2.42
C ARG A 22 0.97 3.85 1.33
N TYR A 23 0.07 3.08 0.73
CA TYR A 23 0.41 2.22 -0.40
C TYR A 23 0.91 3.04 -1.58
N GLU A 24 0.20 4.11 -1.97
CA GLU A 24 0.60 4.96 -3.08
C GLU A 24 1.97 5.61 -2.85
N GLU A 25 2.23 6.11 -1.65
CA GLU A 25 3.52 6.70 -1.27
C GLU A 25 4.65 5.66 -1.33
N MET A 26 4.47 4.51 -0.68
CA MET A 26 5.45 3.43 -0.67
C MET A 26 5.72 2.90 -2.08
N TYR A 27 4.67 2.77 -2.90
CA TYR A 27 4.81 2.34 -4.29
C TYR A 27 5.60 3.35 -5.11
N ALA A 28 5.26 4.64 -5.04
CA ALA A 28 6.00 5.69 -5.73
C ALA A 28 7.48 5.71 -5.30
N ARG A 29 7.75 5.57 -4.00
CA ARG A 29 9.12 5.49 -3.47
C ARG A 29 9.85 4.23 -3.93
N SER A 30 9.18 3.08 -3.96
CA SER A 30 9.76 1.82 -4.44
C SER A 30 10.24 1.88 -5.89
N LEU A 31 9.63 2.76 -6.70
CA LEU A 31 10.02 3.02 -8.09
C LEU A 31 11.07 4.12 -8.22
N GLY A 32 10.96 5.20 -7.45
CA GLY A 32 11.85 6.37 -7.55
C GLY A 32 13.19 6.22 -6.83
N ASP A 33 13.22 5.46 -5.72
CA ASP A 33 14.42 5.13 -4.95
C ASP A 33 14.35 3.67 -4.45
N PRO A 34 14.54 2.67 -5.34
CA PRO A 34 14.39 1.27 -4.97
C PRO A 34 15.40 0.83 -3.90
N GLU A 35 16.66 1.25 -4.00
CA GLU A 35 17.71 0.84 -3.06
C GLU A 35 17.47 1.41 -1.66
N GLY A 36 17.11 2.69 -1.56
CA GLY A 36 16.79 3.33 -0.29
C GLY A 36 15.52 2.75 0.33
N PHE A 37 14.48 2.54 -0.47
CA PHE A 37 13.23 1.93 -0.02
C PHE A 37 13.44 0.53 0.57
N TRP A 38 14.06 -0.38 -0.19
CA TRP A 38 14.23 -1.77 0.27
C TRP A 38 15.22 -1.91 1.42
N ARG A 39 16.20 -1.01 1.55
CA ARG A 39 17.08 -0.99 2.73
C ARG A 39 16.32 -0.61 4.00
N ASP A 40 15.41 0.34 3.91
CA ASP A 40 14.60 0.77 5.06
C ASP A 40 13.58 -0.31 5.44
N GLU A 41 12.96 -0.97 4.45
CA GLU A 41 11.92 -1.98 4.69
C GLU A 41 12.46 -3.36 5.10
N ALA A 42 13.77 -3.59 4.95
CA ALA A 42 14.44 -4.81 5.41
C ALA A 42 14.85 -4.75 6.90
N ARG A 43 14.61 -3.64 7.60
CA ARG A 43 14.88 -3.50 9.03
C ARG A 43 13.76 -4.07 9.88
#